data_AF-A0A6P4F0N1-F1
#
_entry.id   AF-A0A6P4F0N1-F1
#
_cell.length_a   1.000
_cell.length_b   1.000
_cell.length_c   1.000
_cell.angle_alpha   90.00
_cell.angle_beta   90.00
_cell.angle_gamma   90.00
#
_symmetry.space_group_name_H-M   'P 1'
#
loop_
_entity.id
_entity.type
_entity.pdbx_description
1 polymer ?
#
loop_
_entity_poly.entity_id
_entity_poly.type
_entity_poly.pdbx_seq_one_letter_code
_entity_poly.pdbx_strand_id
1 'polypeptide(L)'
;MKLTIYSIFLFVLCGVLMPVEIMTRSVEVIRSDEPQIANTSPIIQPLHIRRRSRELPEMPMDLPTKHTPCDMDSRGTQSYVFAFPNHCIWAFNNRYLSEGHYRIYKTYQLEGFFFGQYYERLKRYELEPHTYDFNT
;
A
#
# COMPACT_ATOMS: atom_id res chain seq x y z
N MET A 1 -5.31 -25.61 36.92
CA MET A 1 -5.54 -26.65 35.88
C MET A 1 -6.53 -26.26 34.78
N LYS A 2 -7.62 -25.51 35.03
CA LYS A 2 -8.54 -25.12 33.94
C LYS A 2 -7.96 -24.05 33.00
N LEU A 3 -7.17 -23.11 33.51
CA LEU A 3 -6.57 -22.03 32.72
C LEU A 3 -5.58 -22.52 31.65
N THR A 4 -4.80 -23.55 31.99
CA THR A 4 -3.85 -24.19 31.06
C THR A 4 -4.57 -24.93 29.94
N ILE A 5 -5.71 -25.55 30.24
CA ILE A 5 -6.55 -26.21 29.23
C ILE A 5 -7.11 -25.18 28.24
N TYR A 6 -7.66 -24.06 28.72
CA TYR A 6 -8.16 -23.01 27.82
C TYR A 6 -7.06 -22.37 26.96
N SER A 7 -5.86 -22.19 27.51
CA SER A 7 -4.72 -21.69 26.74
C SER A 7 -4.29 -22.65 25.63
N ILE A 8 -4.25 -23.95 25.91
CA ILE A 8 -3.92 -24.98 24.90
C ILE A 8 -5.00 -25.00 23.81
N PHE A 9 -6.27 -24.95 24.19
CA PHE A 9 -7.37 -24.86 23.23
C PHE A 9 -7.24 -23.62 22.34
N LEU A 10 -6.89 -22.46 22.89
CA LEU A 10 -6.72 -21.22 22.13
C LEU A 10 -5.55 -21.33 21.13
N PHE A 11 -4.42 -21.91 21.52
CA PHE A 11 -3.29 -22.14 20.62
C PHE A 11 -3.62 -23.11 19.48
N VAL A 12 -4.38 -24.19 19.77
CA VAL A 12 -4.82 -25.14 18.74
C VAL A 12 -5.82 -24.48 17.79
N LEU A 13 -6.78 -23.72 18.31
CA LEU A 13 -7.80 -23.05 17.49
C LEU A 13 -7.16 -21.99 16.58
N CYS A 14 -6.31 -21.12 17.13
CA CYS A 14 -5.63 -20.09 16.33
C CYS A 14 -4.55 -20.66 15.40
N GLY A 15 -3.82 -21.70 15.82
CA GLY A 15 -2.74 -22.30 15.03
C GLY A 15 -3.23 -23.16 13.86
N VAL A 16 -4.42 -23.76 13.96
CA VAL A 16 -4.95 -24.70 12.95
C VAL A 16 -6.04 -24.05 12.08
N LEU A 17 -6.92 -23.19 12.61
CA LEU A 17 -7.98 -22.58 11.77
C LEU A 17 -7.48 -21.43 10.88
N MET A 18 -6.54 -20.61 11.36
CA MET A 18 -5.99 -19.50 10.57
C MET A 18 -5.30 -19.93 9.26
N PRO A 19 -4.44 -20.96 9.22
CA PRO A 19 -3.80 -21.36 7.96
C PRO A 19 -4.77 -22.02 6.97
N VAL A 20 -5.87 -22.62 7.43
CA VAL A 20 -6.88 -23.24 6.55
C VAL A 20 -7.68 -22.18 5.78
N GLU A 21 -8.05 -21.07 6.43
CA GLU A 21 -8.73 -19.96 5.73
C GLU A 21 -7.82 -19.20 4.74
N ILE A 22 -6.51 -19.20 4.96
CA ILE A 22 -5.55 -18.58 4.02
C ILE A 22 -5.32 -19.47 2.79
N MET A 23 -5.29 -20.80 2.95
CA MET A 23 -5.11 -21.75 1.84
C MET A 23 -6.32 -21.82 0.90
N THR A 24 -7.54 -21.68 1.40
CA THR A 24 -8.75 -21.75 0.55
C THR A 24 -8.98 -20.47 -0.28
N ARG A 25 -8.26 -19.39 0.03
CA ARG A 25 -8.32 -18.11 -0.72
C ARG A 25 -7.19 -17.96 -1.74
N SER A 26 -6.56 -19.05 -2.16
CA SER A 26 -5.68 -19.05 -3.32
C SER A 26 -6.51 -18.76 -4.58
N VAL A 27 -6.41 -17.52 -5.03
CA VAL A 27 -6.79 -16.97 -6.35
C VAL A 27 -7.18 -18.06 -7.36
N GLU A 28 -8.46 -18.08 -7.74
CA GLU A 28 -8.92 -18.82 -8.93
C GLU A 28 -8.23 -18.21 -10.15
N VAL A 29 -7.09 -18.80 -10.53
CA VAL A 29 -6.45 -18.55 -11.82
C VAL A 29 -7.35 -19.18 -12.87
N ILE A 30 -8.11 -18.35 -13.57
CA ILE A 30 -8.87 -18.75 -14.76
C ILE A 30 -7.86 -19.33 -15.75
N ARG A 31 -7.84 -20.66 -15.85
CA ARG A 31 -7.03 -21.41 -16.80
C ARG A 31 -7.82 -21.44 -18.11
N SER A 32 -7.50 -20.54 -19.03
CA SER A 32 -7.99 -20.58 -20.39
C SER A 32 -7.30 -21.71 -21.14
N ASP A 33 -7.97 -22.85 -21.28
CA ASP A 33 -7.59 -23.87 -22.25
C ASP A 33 -7.98 -23.36 -23.65
N GLU A 34 -6.99 -23.09 -24.50
CA GLU A 34 -7.19 -22.74 -25.91
C GLU A 34 -6.41 -23.74 -26.80
N PRO A 35 -7.01 -24.23 -27.90
CA PRO A 35 -6.34 -25.20 -28.76
C PRO A 35 -5.22 -24.54 -29.56
N GLN A 36 -4.07 -25.22 -29.63
CA GLN A 36 -2.90 -24.77 -30.37
C GLN A 36 -3.18 -24.72 -31.88
N ILE A 37 -3.32 -23.51 -32.43
CA ILE A 37 -3.31 -23.27 -33.88
C ILE A 37 -2.02 -22.51 -34.24
N ALA A 38 -1.21 -23.22 -35.01
CA ALA A 38 -0.10 -22.84 -35.89
C ALA A 38 0.35 -21.36 -35.94
N ASN A 39 1.61 -21.18 -35.53
CA ASN A 39 2.68 -20.33 -36.09
C ASN A 39 2.30 -19.31 -37.18
N THR A 40 1.96 -18.11 -36.73
CA THR A 40 2.27 -16.84 -37.44
C THR A 40 2.64 -15.85 -36.34
N SER A 41 3.83 -15.26 -36.38
CA SER A 41 4.21 -14.23 -35.40
C SER A 41 3.20 -13.07 -35.50
N PRO A 42 2.35 -12.85 -34.48
CA PRO A 42 1.38 -11.78 -34.57
C PRO A 42 2.13 -10.47 -34.51
N ILE A 43 1.86 -9.57 -35.45
CA ILE A 43 2.16 -8.15 -35.27
C ILE A 43 1.34 -7.72 -34.06
N ILE A 44 1.97 -7.68 -32.88
CA ILE A 44 1.33 -7.26 -31.63
C ILE A 44 1.10 -5.76 -31.73
N GLN A 45 -0.06 -5.35 -32.24
CA GLN A 45 -0.50 -3.98 -32.09
C GLN A 45 -0.73 -3.73 -30.60
N PRO A 46 -0.19 -2.65 -30.01
CA PRO A 46 -0.39 -2.35 -28.60
C PRO A 46 -1.88 -2.13 -28.34
N LEU A 47 -2.52 -3.09 -27.66
CA LEU A 47 -3.91 -2.96 -27.24
C LEU A 47 -3.99 -1.88 -26.16
N HIS A 48 -4.77 -0.83 -26.39
CA HIS A 48 -5.01 0.18 -25.36
C HIS A 48 -5.87 -0.42 -24.24
N ILE A 49 -5.24 -0.73 -23.11
CA ILE A 49 -5.95 -1.22 -21.91
C ILE A 49 -6.82 -0.08 -21.36
N ARG A 50 -8.13 -0.15 -21.63
CA ARG A 50 -9.11 0.76 -21.03
C ARG A 50 -9.20 0.48 -19.54
N ARG A 51 -8.62 1.35 -18.71
CA ARG A 51 -8.74 1.27 -17.26
C ARG A 51 -10.10 1.83 -16.85
N ARG A 52 -10.90 1.04 -16.12
CA ARG A 52 -12.16 1.52 -15.54
C ARG A 52 -11.84 2.65 -14.57
N SER A 53 -12.62 3.75 -14.63
CA SER A 53 -12.60 4.75 -13.56
C SER A 53 -12.97 4.04 -12.25
N ARG A 54 -12.15 4.21 -11.22
CA ARG A 54 -12.37 3.59 -9.93
C ARG A 54 -12.94 4.64 -9.00
N GLU A 55 -14.06 4.33 -8.37
CA GLU A 55 -14.70 5.20 -7.40
C GLU A 55 -13.80 5.34 -6.17
N LEU A 56 -13.47 6.59 -5.84
CA LEU A 56 -12.79 6.92 -4.60
C LEU A 56 -13.83 7.32 -3.56
N PRO A 57 -13.66 6.91 -2.29
CA PRO A 57 -14.56 7.34 -1.23
C PRO A 57 -14.42 8.84 -1.06
N GLU A 58 -15.54 9.49 -0.78
CA GLU A 58 -15.57 10.92 -0.53
C GLU A 58 -14.88 11.24 0.80
N MET A 59 -13.85 12.08 0.73
CA MET A 59 -13.24 12.66 1.93
C MET A 59 -14.13 13.78 2.48
N PRO A 60 -14.34 13.85 3.81
CA PRO A 60 -15.22 14.83 4.47
C PRO A 60 -14.54 16.21 4.63
N MET A 61 -13.88 16.69 3.58
CA MET A 61 -13.13 17.95 3.54
C MET A 61 -13.40 18.64 2.20
N ASP A 62 -12.93 19.87 2.05
CA ASP A 62 -12.99 20.63 0.81
C ASP A 62 -11.85 20.26 -0.15
N LEU A 63 -12.02 20.58 -1.43
CA LEU A 63 -11.04 20.26 -2.47
C LEU A 63 -9.61 20.74 -2.16
N PRO A 64 -9.36 22.00 -1.73
CA PRO A 64 -7.99 22.45 -1.49
C PRO A 64 -7.36 21.72 -0.30
N THR A 65 -8.10 21.48 0.79
CA THR A 65 -7.61 20.73 1.95
C THR A 65 -7.28 19.28 1.63
N LYS A 66 -7.93 18.67 0.64
CA LYS A 66 -7.57 17.32 0.18
C LYS A 66 -6.24 17.27 -0.57
N HIS A 67 -5.82 18.39 -1.19
CA HIS A 67 -4.61 18.47 -2.01
C HIS A 67 -3.44 19.14 -1.28
N THR A 68 -3.59 19.45 0.00
CA THR A 68 -2.46 19.87 0.82
C THR A 68 -1.53 18.68 1.09
N PRO A 69 -0.21 18.93 1.18
CA PRO A 69 0.77 17.86 1.32
C PRO A 69 0.67 17.16 2.68
N CYS A 70 0.86 15.83 2.67
CA CYS A 70 0.99 14.99 3.86
C CYS A 70 2.29 14.18 3.82
N ASP A 71 3.15 14.30 4.83
CA ASP A 71 4.38 13.49 4.92
C ASP A 71 4.12 12.11 5.56
N MET A 72 3.36 11.27 4.84
CA MET A 72 2.92 9.96 5.34
C MET A 72 3.93 8.83 5.10
N ASP A 73 5.10 9.16 4.54
CA ASP A 73 6.18 8.21 4.26
C ASP A 73 7.30 8.22 5.33
N SER A 74 7.36 9.26 6.15
CA SER A 74 8.39 9.38 7.18
C SER A 74 8.33 8.21 8.18
N ARG A 75 9.50 7.63 8.49
CA ARG A 75 9.60 6.49 9.43
C ARG A 75 9.00 6.87 10.78
N GLY A 76 8.27 5.92 11.37
CA GLY A 76 7.64 6.12 12.67
C GLY A 76 6.38 6.97 12.63
N THR A 77 5.75 7.20 11.47
CA THR A 77 4.52 8.02 11.33
C THR A 77 3.48 7.74 12.42
N GLN A 78 3.35 6.48 12.83
CA GLN A 78 2.42 6.06 13.88
C GLN A 78 2.62 6.80 15.21
N SER A 79 3.85 7.22 15.54
CA SER A 79 4.15 7.88 16.81
C SER A 79 3.92 9.40 16.80
N TYR A 80 3.71 10.03 15.64
CA TYR A 80 3.52 11.48 15.55
C TYR A 80 2.41 11.91 14.59
N VAL A 81 1.63 10.96 14.04
CA VAL A 81 0.50 11.27 13.14
C VAL A 81 -0.52 12.21 13.78
N PHE A 82 -0.66 12.19 15.11
CA PHE A 82 -1.55 13.09 15.84
C PHE A 82 -1.18 14.58 15.66
N ALA A 83 0.06 14.88 15.28
CA ALA A 83 0.52 16.24 15.03
C ALA A 83 0.30 16.67 13.57
N PHE A 84 -0.19 15.78 12.72
CA PHE A 84 -0.46 16.11 11.32
C PHE A 84 -1.75 16.93 11.16
N PRO A 85 -1.90 17.62 10.03
CA PRO A 85 -3.19 18.22 9.67
C PRO A 85 -4.32 17.19 9.64
N ASN A 86 -5.55 17.66 9.86
CA ASN A 86 -6.75 16.82 9.97
C ASN A 86 -6.95 15.86 8.77
N HIS A 87 -6.63 16.29 7.55
CA HIS A 87 -6.78 15.46 6.36
C HIS A 87 -5.83 14.26 6.35
N CYS A 88 -4.58 14.45 6.80
CA CYS A 88 -3.62 13.38 6.95
C CYS A 88 -4.01 12.41 8.07
N ILE A 89 -4.47 12.95 9.21
CA ILE A 89 -4.98 12.12 10.33
C ILE A 89 -6.15 11.25 9.86
N TRP A 90 -7.09 11.85 9.12
CA TRP A 90 -8.23 11.12 8.57
C TRP A 90 -7.77 10.00 7.63
N ALA A 91 -6.88 10.30 6.69
CA ALA A 91 -6.38 9.30 5.75
C ALA A 91 -5.62 8.16 6.47
N PHE A 92 -4.86 8.49 7.51
CA PHE A 92 -4.15 7.50 8.33
C PHE A 92 -5.11 6.58 9.07
N ASN A 93 -6.11 7.15 9.76
CA ASN A 93 -7.02 6.39 10.60
C ASN A 93 -7.96 5.49 9.79
N ASN A 94 -8.36 5.95 8.59
CA ASN A 94 -9.31 5.23 7.74
C ASN A 94 -8.64 4.29 6.72
N ARG A 95 -7.30 4.15 6.75
CA ARG A 95 -6.52 3.47 5.70
C ARG A 95 -6.90 2.02 5.40
N TYR A 96 -7.52 1.31 6.34
CA TYR A 96 -7.92 -0.09 6.17
C TYR A 96 -9.44 -0.31 6.09
N LEU A 97 -10.23 0.75 5.92
CA LEU A 97 -11.69 0.62 5.81
C LEU A 97 -12.15 0.05 4.45
N SER A 98 -11.49 0.43 3.36
CA SER A 98 -11.80 -0.06 2.01
C SER A 98 -10.59 0.09 1.09
N GLU A 99 -10.60 -0.56 -0.09
CA GLU A 99 -9.55 -0.37 -1.10
C GLU A 99 -9.40 1.11 -1.49
N GLY A 100 -10.52 1.84 -1.56
CA GLY A 100 -10.52 3.26 -1.88
C GLY A 100 -9.83 4.11 -0.80
N HIS A 101 -10.07 3.83 0.48
CA HIS A 101 -9.37 4.53 1.57
C HIS A 101 -7.89 4.17 1.61
N TYR A 102 -7.56 2.90 1.37
CA TYR A 102 -6.16 2.47 1.28
C TYR A 102 -5.43 3.18 0.14
N ARG A 103 -6.10 3.39 -1.00
CA ARG A 103 -5.53 4.15 -2.10
C ARG A 103 -5.28 5.62 -1.72
N ILE A 104 -6.22 6.29 -1.06
CA ILE A 104 -6.01 7.67 -0.58
C ILE A 104 -4.78 7.73 0.33
N TYR A 105 -4.68 6.81 1.30
CA TYR A 105 -3.52 6.71 2.17
C TYR A 105 -2.21 6.51 1.37
N LYS A 106 -2.21 5.62 0.37
CA LYS A 106 -1.05 5.37 -0.49
C LYS A 106 -0.71 6.54 -1.41
N THR A 107 -1.69 7.31 -1.86
CA THR A 107 -1.47 8.56 -2.60
C THR A 107 -0.72 9.55 -1.72
N TYR A 108 -1.17 9.79 -0.48
CA TYR A 108 -0.45 10.66 0.45
C TYR A 108 0.94 10.12 0.82
N GLN A 109 1.11 8.80 0.94
CA GLN A 109 2.44 8.23 1.15
C GLN A 109 3.35 8.48 -0.05
N LEU A 110 2.86 8.33 -1.28
CA LEU A 110 3.65 8.62 -2.48
C LEU A 110 3.97 10.12 -2.58
N GLU A 111 3.01 10.99 -2.32
CA GLU A 111 3.24 12.45 -2.29
C GLU A 111 4.27 12.82 -1.22
N GLY A 112 4.19 12.24 -0.02
CA GLY A 112 5.20 12.41 1.02
C GLY A 112 6.58 11.90 0.61
N PHE A 113 6.65 10.77 -0.11
CA PHE A 113 7.91 10.26 -0.64
C PHE A 113 8.55 11.19 -1.68
N PHE A 114 7.75 11.72 -2.63
CA PHE A 114 8.24 12.55 -3.74
C PHE A 114 8.42 14.03 -3.40
N PHE A 115 7.64 14.57 -2.46
CA PHE A 115 7.64 16.00 -2.14
C PHE A 115 7.99 16.29 -0.68
N GLY A 116 8.09 15.26 0.16
CA GLY A 116 8.37 15.41 1.58
C GLY A 116 9.86 15.34 1.92
N GLN A 117 10.13 15.10 3.20
CA GLN A 117 11.48 15.14 3.76
C GLN A 117 12.41 14.08 3.13
N TYR A 118 11.85 12.94 2.73
CA TYR A 118 12.64 11.84 2.16
C TYR A 118 13.19 12.19 0.77
N TYR A 119 12.39 12.84 -0.07
CA TYR A 119 12.85 13.38 -1.36
C TYR A 119 13.98 14.38 -1.18
N GLU A 120 13.87 15.31 -0.22
CA GLU A 120 14.95 16.26 0.04
C GLU A 120 16.24 15.57 0.48
N ARG A 121 16.15 14.49 1.29
CA ARG A 121 17.33 13.71 1.69
C ARG A 121 17.97 12.99 0.52
N LEU A 122 17.16 12.35 -0.34
CA LEU A 122 17.64 11.72 -1.57
C LEU A 122 18.32 12.74 -2.49
N LYS A 123 17.69 13.89 -2.68
CA LYS A 123 18.24 14.98 -3.49
C LYS A 123 19.55 15.52 -2.93
N ARG A 124 19.64 15.74 -1.60
CA ARG A 124 20.91 16.16 -0.97
C ARG A 124 21.96 15.08 -1.11
N TYR A 125 21.59 13.81 -0.95
CA TYR A 125 22.51 12.70 -1.20
C TYR A 125 23.03 12.72 -2.65
N GLU A 126 22.17 12.90 -3.65
CA GLU A 126 22.61 12.90 -5.06
C GLU A 126 23.39 14.16 -5.48
N LEU A 127 23.13 15.31 -4.88
CA LEU A 127 23.69 16.60 -5.32
C LEU A 127 24.81 17.15 -4.43
N GLU A 128 24.80 16.87 -3.13
CA GLU A 128 25.85 17.35 -2.24
C GLU A 128 27.09 16.48 -2.39
N PRO A 129 28.30 17.08 -2.48
CA PRO A 129 29.51 16.31 -2.53
C PRO A 129 29.59 15.42 -1.28
N HIS A 130 29.66 14.10 -1.51
CA HIS A 130 29.79 13.06 -0.48
C HIS A 130 31.14 13.15 0.25
N THR A 131 31.40 14.27 0.91
CA THR A 131 32.63 14.54 1.66
C THR A 131 32.83 13.59 2.85
N TYR A 132 31.82 12.77 3.17
CA TYR A 132 31.85 11.72 4.18
C TYR A 132 32.17 10.33 3.63
N ASP A 133 32.23 10.15 2.30
CA ASP A 133 32.79 8.93 1.70
C ASP A 133 34.31 9.05 1.78
N PHE A 134 34.84 8.64 2.93
CA PHE A 134 36.27 8.61 3.15
C PHE A 134 36.91 7.70 2.11
N ASN A 135 37.84 8.27 1.33
CA ASN A 135 38.88 7.53 0.64
C ASN A 135 39.42 6.42 1.56
N THR A 136 39.08 5.18 1.24
CA THR A 136 39.93 4.01 1.54
C THR A 136 40.94 3.85 0.42
#